data_AF-A0AAJ2FY51-F1
#
_entry.id   AF-A0AAJ2FY51-F1
#
_cell.length_a   1.000
_cell.length_b   1.000
_cell.length_c   1.000
_cell.angle_alpha   90.00
_cell.angle_beta   90.00
_cell.angle_gamma   90.00
#
_symmetry.space_group_name_H-M   'P 1'
#
loop_
_entity.id
_entity.type
_entity.pdbx_description
1 polymer ?
#
loop_
_entity_poly.entity_id
_entity_poly.type
_entity_poly.pdbx_seq_one_letter_code
_entity_poly.pdbx_strand_id
1 'polypeptide(L)'
;MIENQKIRPAQVIGPLGEPLTLDSLPPPSTTRWVVRRKAEVVAAVNGGLLSVDEACERYGLTLEEFAGWQRSIDRSGMPGLRVTRIQHYRDLYERQQRF
;
A
#
# COMPACT_ATOMS: atom_id res chain seq x y z
N MET A 1 0.84 -20.59 24.69
CA MET A 1 0.35 -19.38 23.97
C MET A 1 1.03 -19.42 22.63
N ILE A 2 0.29 -19.76 21.58
CA ILE A 2 0.87 -20.12 20.28
C ILE A 2 1.26 -18.82 19.60
N GLU A 3 2.55 -18.48 19.66
CA GLU A 3 3.14 -17.43 18.86
C GLU A 3 2.85 -17.76 17.40
N ASN A 4 1.87 -17.05 16.85
CA ASN A 4 1.47 -17.12 15.46
C ASN A 4 2.66 -16.63 14.63
N GLN A 5 3.64 -17.52 14.41
CA GLN A 5 4.70 -17.40 13.44
C GLN A 5 4.02 -17.30 12.08
N LYS A 6 3.55 -16.08 11.76
CA LYS A 6 3.09 -15.70 10.44
C LYS A 6 4.23 -16.13 9.54
N ILE A 7 4.00 -17.13 8.68
CA ILE A 7 4.96 -17.55 7.66
C ILE A 7 5.08 -16.36 6.71
N ARG A 8 5.93 -15.39 7.07
CA ARG A 8 6.17 -14.20 6.25
C ARG A 8 7.20 -14.65 5.22
N PRO A 9 6.90 -14.61 3.92
CA PRO A 9 7.93 -14.82 2.93
C PRO A 9 9.02 -13.77 3.17
N ALA A 10 10.30 -14.15 3.18
CA ALA A 10 11.41 -13.20 3.41
C ALA A 10 11.53 -12.16 2.28
N GLN A 11 10.96 -12.49 1.11
CA GLN A 11 10.97 -11.70 -0.10
C GLN A 11 9.68 -11.97 -0.88
N VAL A 12 9.10 -10.95 -1.49
CA VAL A 12 7.94 -11.06 -2.38
C VAL A 12 8.30 -10.50 -3.74
N ILE A 13 7.59 -10.91 -4.79
CA ILE A 13 7.82 -10.33 -6.12
C ILE A 13 7.18 -8.94 -6.12
N GLY A 14 8.01 -7.92 -6.29
CA GLY A 14 7.59 -6.53 -6.35
C GLY A 14 6.79 -6.23 -7.62
N PRO A 15 6.18 -5.04 -7.68
CA PRO A 15 5.30 -4.63 -8.78
C PRO A 15 6.01 -4.47 -10.13
N LEU A 16 7.35 -4.50 -10.13
CA LEU A 16 8.22 -4.41 -11.30
C LEU A 16 8.94 -5.75 -11.61
N GLY A 17 8.58 -6.84 -10.92
CA GLY A 17 9.26 -8.14 -11.03
C GLY A 17 10.55 -8.25 -10.23
N GLU A 18 10.94 -7.18 -9.53
CA GLU A 18 12.11 -7.16 -8.65
C GLU A 18 11.80 -7.82 -7.29
N PRO A 19 12.75 -8.53 -6.66
CA PRO A 19 12.54 -9.07 -5.31
C PRO A 19 12.38 -7.91 -4.31
N LEU A 20 11.19 -7.80 -3.74
CA LEU A 20 10.84 -6.80 -2.73
C LEU A 20 11.01 -7.42 -1.33
N THR A 21 11.88 -6.81 -0.55
CA THR A 21 12.15 -7.20 0.85
C THR A 21 11.69 -6.10 1.80
N LEU A 22 11.66 -6.39 3.11
CA LEU A 22 11.29 -5.40 4.12
C LEU A 22 12.22 -4.17 4.11
N ASP A 23 13.46 -4.34 3.67
CA ASP A 23 14.46 -3.28 3.56
C ASP A 23 14.25 -2.41 2.31
N SER A 24 13.71 -3.00 1.23
CA SER A 24 13.31 -2.25 0.03
C SER A 24 12.02 -1.46 0.20
N LEU A 25 11.32 -1.60 1.34
CA LEU A 25 10.14 -0.79 1.62
C LEU A 25 10.53 0.68 1.84
N PRO A 26 9.64 1.64 1.54
CA PRO A 26 9.89 3.04 1.83
C PRO A 26 10.17 3.24 3.32
N PRO A 27 11.09 4.15 3.70
CA PRO A 27 11.38 4.41 5.09
C PRO A 27 10.14 4.98 5.81
N PRO A 28 9.97 4.75 7.12
CA PRO A 28 8.82 5.23 7.89
C PRO A 28 8.70 6.77 7.89
N SER A 29 9.82 7.49 7.70
CA SER A 29 9.83 8.96 7.54
C SER A 29 9.32 9.45 6.17
N THR A 30 8.71 8.58 5.36
CA THR A 30 8.23 8.94 4.03
C THR A 30 6.96 9.79 4.09
N THR A 31 7.10 11.08 3.80
CA THR A 31 5.96 12.01 3.70
C THR A 31 5.38 12.12 2.29
N ARG A 32 6.18 11.81 1.25
CA ARG A 32 5.78 11.93 -0.16
C ARG A 32 5.57 10.57 -0.81
N TRP A 33 4.31 10.26 -1.10
CA TRP A 33 3.88 9.03 -1.75
C TRP A 33 3.88 9.15 -3.28
N VAL A 34 4.93 8.64 -3.90
CA VAL A 34 5.00 8.45 -5.37
C VAL A 34 4.38 7.10 -5.77
N VAL A 35 3.99 6.98 -7.03
CA VAL A 35 3.38 5.77 -7.64
C VAL A 35 4.14 4.49 -7.26
N ARG A 36 5.48 4.52 -7.40
CA ARG A 36 6.35 3.39 -7.07
C ARG A 36 6.23 2.99 -5.59
N ARG A 37 6.34 3.95 -4.66
CA ARG A 37 6.27 3.69 -3.20
C ARG A 37 4.92 3.13 -2.76
N LYS A 38 3.83 3.63 -3.36
CA LYS A 38 2.49 3.08 -3.11
C LYS A 38 2.39 1.64 -3.58
N ALA A 39 2.90 1.36 -4.79
CA ALA A 39 2.89 0.01 -5.34
C ALA A 39 3.79 -0.95 -4.54
N GLU A 40 4.93 -0.48 -4.03
CA GLU A 40 5.81 -1.26 -3.14
C GLU A 40 5.08 -1.65 -1.85
N VAL A 41 4.40 -0.72 -1.17
CA VAL A 41 3.63 -1.03 0.04
C VAL A 41 2.46 -1.98 -0.25
N VAL A 42 1.72 -1.77 -1.34
CA VAL A 42 0.62 -2.68 -1.70
C VAL A 42 1.14 -4.07 -2.09
N ALA A 43 2.24 -4.17 -2.83
CA ALA A 43 2.84 -5.46 -3.19
C ALA A 43 3.40 -6.20 -1.97
N ALA A 44 4.02 -5.48 -1.03
CA ALA A 44 4.46 -6.06 0.24
C ALA A 44 3.29 -6.61 1.06
N VAL A 45 2.18 -5.88 1.10
CA VAL A 45 0.99 -6.34 1.82
C VAL A 45 0.32 -7.52 1.10
N ASN A 46 0.16 -7.44 -0.22
CA ASN A 46 -0.45 -8.49 -1.02
C ASN A 46 0.38 -9.79 -1.02
N GLY A 47 1.71 -9.65 -1.06
CA GLY A 47 2.63 -10.77 -0.95
C GLY A 47 2.81 -11.32 0.48
N GLY A 48 2.13 -10.77 1.48
CA GLY A 48 2.22 -11.23 2.87
C GLY A 48 3.52 -10.86 3.60
N LEU A 49 4.34 -9.99 3.01
CA LEU A 49 5.54 -9.42 3.62
C LEU A 49 5.18 -8.50 4.79
N LEU A 50 4.07 -7.77 4.66
CA LEU A 50 3.56 -6.80 5.61
C LEU A 50 2.05 -7.01 5.84
N SER A 51 1.54 -6.76 7.05
CA SER A 51 0.08 -6.70 7.26
C SER A 51 -0.43 -5.27 6.98
N VAL A 52 -1.70 -5.14 6.58
CA VAL A 52 -2.32 -3.81 6.36
C VAL A 52 -2.19 -2.93 7.60
N ASP A 53 -2.45 -3.51 8.77
CA ASP A 53 -2.34 -2.89 10.08
C ASP A 53 -0.90 -2.39 10.35
N GLU A 54 0.10 -3.24 10.14
CA GLU A 54 1.51 -2.87 10.30
C GLU A 54 1.94 -1.76 9.31
N ALA A 55 1.36 -1.73 8.10
CA ALA A 55 1.59 -0.66 7.14
C ALA A 55 0.95 0.67 7.59
N CYS A 56 -0.27 0.60 8.12
CA CYS A 56 -1.01 1.73 8.69
C CYS A 56 -0.24 2.33 9.88
N GLU A 57 0.22 1.51 10.83
CA GLU A 57 1.01 1.94 11.97
C GLU A 57 2.38 2.49 11.57
N ARG A 58 3.11 1.79 10.68
CA ARG A 58 4.47 2.18 10.28
C ARG A 58 4.53 3.50 9.53
N TYR A 59 3.50 3.81 8.75
CA TYR A 59 3.47 4.96 7.87
C TYR A 59 2.44 6.03 8.24
N GLY A 60 1.67 5.82 9.31
CA GLY A 60 0.59 6.71 9.71
C GLY A 60 -0.51 6.86 8.65
N LEU A 61 -0.73 5.82 7.85
CA LEU A 61 -1.72 5.81 6.77
C LEU A 61 -3.07 5.35 7.30
N THR A 62 -4.18 5.87 6.79
CA THR A 62 -5.49 5.28 7.09
C THR A 62 -5.73 4.00 6.28
N LEU A 63 -6.55 3.09 6.81
CA LEU A 63 -6.98 1.88 6.10
C LEU A 63 -7.63 2.23 4.74
N GLU A 64 -8.38 3.34 4.71
CA GLU A 64 -9.05 3.84 3.50
C GLU A 64 -8.05 4.31 2.44
N GLU A 65 -6.97 4.99 2.83
CA GLU A 65 -5.89 5.37 1.91
C GLU A 65 -5.23 4.16 1.27
N PHE A 66 -4.92 3.15 2.09
CA PHE A 66 -4.33 1.90 1.59
C PHE A 66 -5.29 1.16 0.65
N ALA A 67 -6.57 1.03 1.04
CA ALA A 67 -7.60 0.40 0.20
C ALA A 67 -7.79 1.16 -1.13
N GLY A 68 -7.67 2.49 -1.12
CA GLY A 68 -7.67 3.31 -2.32
C GLY A 68 -6.52 2.94 -3.26
N TRP A 69 -5.30 2.78 -2.73
CA TRP A 69 -4.15 2.37 -3.54
C TRP A 69 -4.31 0.96 -4.10
N GLN A 70 -4.80 0.02 -3.28
CA GLN A 70 -5.06 -1.35 -3.71
C GLN A 70 -6.08 -1.41 -4.85
N ARG A 71 -7.20 -0.68 -4.74
CA ARG A 71 -8.22 -0.61 -5.80
C ARG A 71 -7.70 0.03 -7.08
N SER A 72 -6.86 1.07 -6.98
CA SER A 72 -6.24 1.69 -8.16
C SER A 72 -5.32 0.73 -8.90
N ILE A 73 -4.56 -0.09 -8.17
CA ILE A 73 -3.68 -1.12 -8.76
C ILE A 73 -4.51 -2.27 -9.33
N ASP A 74 -5.55 -2.73 -8.63
CA ASP A 74 -6.42 -3.81 -9.10
C ASP A 74 -7.13 -3.44 -10.42
N ARG A 75 -7.65 -2.21 -10.52
CA ARG A 75 -8.37 -1.74 -11.71
C ARG A 75 -7.48 -1.42 -12.90
N SER A 76 -6.29 -0.86 -12.67
CA SER A 76 -5.50 -0.23 -13.73
C SER A 76 -3.99 -0.45 -13.61
N GLY A 77 -3.54 -1.31 -12.70
CA GLY A 77 -2.13 -1.55 -12.41
C GLY A 77 -1.40 -0.33 -11.86
N MET A 78 -0.06 -0.35 -11.93
CA MET A 78 0.80 0.79 -11.63
C MET A 78 0.40 2.13 -12.30
N PRO A 79 -0.07 2.18 -13.57
CA PRO A 79 -0.50 3.46 -14.15
C PRO A 79 -1.75 4.05 -13.48
N GLY A 80 -2.58 3.25 -12.80
CA GLY A 80 -3.73 3.72 -12.02
C GLY A 80 -3.35 4.58 -10.80
N LEU A 81 -2.11 4.45 -10.32
CA LEU A 81 -1.57 5.27 -9.24
C LEU A 81 -0.99 6.60 -9.74
N ARG A 82 -0.81 6.78 -11.06
CA ARG A 82 -0.30 8.03 -11.65
C ARG A 82 -1.32 9.13 -11.47
N VAL A 83 -0.98 10.05 -10.59
CA VAL A 83 -1.70 11.30 -10.43
C VAL A 83 -1.38 12.19 -11.62
N THR A 84 -2.34 12.33 -12.54
CA THR A 84 -2.50 13.56 -13.33
C THR A 84 -3.60 14.46 -12.75
N ARG A 85 -4.36 14.02 -11.74
CA ARG A 85 -5.46 14.80 -11.12
C ARG A 85 -5.68 14.43 -9.64
N ILE A 86 -4.82 14.93 -8.73
CA ILE A 86 -4.99 14.74 -7.27
C ILE A 86 -6.20 15.51 -6.71
N GLN A 87 -6.78 16.45 -7.48
CA GLN A 87 -7.79 17.35 -6.95
C GLN A 87 -9.20 16.72 -6.84
N HIS A 88 -9.49 15.61 -7.52
CA HIS A 88 -10.87 15.08 -7.61
C HIS A 88 -11.24 13.98 -6.62
N TYR A 89 -10.29 13.38 -5.91
CA TYR A 89 -10.56 12.17 -5.11
C TYR A 89 -10.78 12.44 -3.60
N ARG A 90 -10.44 13.65 -3.12
CA ARG A 90 -10.73 14.08 -1.75
C ARG A 90 -12.22 14.31 -1.50
N ASP A 91 -12.93 14.82 -2.50
CA ASP A 91 -14.36 15.16 -2.41
C ASP A 91 -15.30 13.94 -2.53
N LEU A 92 -14.83 12.88 -3.21
CA LEU A 92 -15.66 11.71 -3.51
C LEU A 92 -15.87 10.77 -2.31
N TYR A 93 -14.97 10.78 -1.31
CA TYR A 93 -15.01 9.81 -0.19
C TYR A 93 -15.67 10.34 1.08
N GLU A 94 -15.77 11.67 1.26
CA GLU A 94 -16.55 12.27 2.35
C GLU A 94 -18.06 11.95 2.21
N ARG A 95 -18.51 11.63 0.98
CA ARG A 95 -19.89 11.29 0.65
C ARG A 95 -20.28 9.82 0.88
N GLN A 96 -19.32 8.90 1.04
CA GLN A 96 -19.61 7.47 1.24
C GLN A 96 -19.66 7.08 2.74
N GLN A 97 -19.23 7.95 3.64
CA GLN A 97 -19.29 7.77 5.11
C GLN A 97 -20.60 8.29 5.74
N ARG A 98 -21.56 8.73 4.93
CA ARG A 98 -22.90 9.12 5.39
C ARG A 98 -23.96 8.22 4.75
N PHE A 99 -24.14 7.02 5.26
CA PHE A 99 -25.41 6.27 5.28
C PHE A 99 -25.35 5.21 6.36
#